data_AF-A0A662JY26-F1
#
_entry.id   AF-A0A662JY26-F1
#
_cell.length_a   1.000
_cell.length_b   1.000
_cell.length_c   1.000
_cell.angle_alpha   90.00
_cell.angle_beta   90.00
_cell.angle_gamma   90.00
#
_symmetry.space_group_name_H-M   'P 1'
#
loop_
_entity.id
_entity.type
_entity.pdbx_description
1 polymer ?
#
loop_
_entity_poly.entity_id
_entity_poly.type
_entity_poly.pdbx_seq_one_letter_code
_entity_poly.pdbx_strand_id
1 'polypeptide(L)' 'MQKGVIKLKEEVEEDIPRCPYCNSGDVVKYGFQRNGVQRYRCNTCRKIFN' A
#
# COMPACT_ATOMS: atom_id res chain seq x y z
N MET A 1 30.34 23.47 -5.11
CA MET A 1 29.11 24.00 -5.77
C MET A 1 28.90 23.10 -7.00
N GLN A 2 27.80 22.40 -7.25
CA GLN A 2 26.49 22.30 -6.63
C GLN A 2 26.16 20.82 -6.29
N LYS A 3 25.33 20.63 -5.27
CA LYS A 3 24.75 19.32 -4.91
C LYS A 3 23.67 18.97 -5.93
N GLY A 4 23.91 17.97 -6.76
CA GLY A 4 22.88 17.37 -7.61
C GLY A 4 22.10 16.33 -6.82
N VAL A 5 21.19 16.76 -5.95
CA VAL A 5 20.19 15.86 -5.36
C VAL A 5 19.10 15.62 -6.39
N ILE A 6 19.18 14.47 -7.04
CA ILE A 6 18.12 13.89 -7.87
C ILE A 6 16.85 13.84 -7.02
N LYS A 7 15.92 14.76 -7.32
CA LYS A 7 14.60 14.84 -6.68
C LYS A 7 13.78 13.68 -7.24
N LEU A 8 13.92 12.52 -6.59
CA LEU A 8 13.10 11.34 -6.88
C LEU A 8 11.64 11.76 -6.68
N LYS A 9 10.87 11.46 -7.72
CA LYS A 9 9.47 11.82 -7.93
C LYS A 9 8.68 11.77 -6.62
N GLU A 10 7.92 12.83 -6.35
CA GLU A 10 6.71 12.73 -5.51
C GLU A 10 5.80 11.69 -6.16
N GLU A 11 5.99 10.45 -5.77
CA GLU A 11 4.99 9.41 -5.93
C GLU A 11 3.85 9.85 -5.03
N VAL A 12 2.66 9.99 -5.63
CA VAL A 12 1.43 10.11 -4.85
C VAL A 12 1.40 8.85 -4.00
N GLU A 13 1.81 8.96 -2.73
CA GLU A 13 1.61 7.92 -1.73
C GLU A 13 0.09 7.78 -1.63
N GLU A 14 -0.49 6.95 -2.49
CA GLU A 14 -1.79 6.38 -2.20
C GLU A 14 -1.63 5.77 -0.81
N ASP A 15 -2.43 6.25 0.15
CA ASP A 15 -2.33 5.86 1.55
C ASP A 15 -2.69 4.37 1.65
N ILE A 16 -1.67 3.51 1.48
CA ILE A 16 -1.83 2.07 1.48
C ILE A 16 -2.19 1.68 2.93
N PRO A 17 -3.40 1.12 3.17
CA PRO A 17 -3.87 0.90 4.52
C PRO A 17 -3.04 -0.17 5.21
N ARG A 18 -2.72 0.05 6.49
CA ARG A 18 -2.12 -0.99 7.34
C ARG A 18 -3.12 -2.12 7.55
N CYS A 19 -2.59 -3.34 7.70
CA CYS A 19 -3.41 -4.49 7.98
C CYS A 19 -4.13 -4.35 9.33
N PRO A 20 -5.47 -4.39 9.39
CA PRO A 20 -6.22 -4.20 10.64
C PRO A 20 -6.07 -5.36 11.63
N TYR A 21 -5.51 -6.49 11.20
CA TYR A 21 -5.38 -7.70 12.02
C TYR A 21 -4.02 -7.86 12.69
N CYS A 22 -2.97 -7.26 12.12
CA CYS A 22 -1.61 -7.40 12.65
C CYS A 22 -0.80 -6.08 12.60
N ASN A 23 -1.43 -4.99 12.16
CA ASN A 23 -0.83 -3.66 12.00
C ASN A 23 0.39 -3.57 11.07
N SER A 24 0.66 -4.62 10.30
CA SER A 24 1.73 -4.61 9.30
C SER A 24 1.41 -3.66 8.15
N GLY A 25 2.41 -2.91 7.70
CA GLY A 25 2.37 -2.12 6.47
C GLY A 25 2.71 -2.93 5.21
N ASP A 26 3.11 -4.20 5.36
CA ASP A 26 3.41 -5.09 4.25
C ASP A 26 2.11 -5.67 3.68
N VAL A 27 1.49 -4.89 2.80
CA VAL A 27 0.22 -5.20 2.16
C VAL A 27 0.30 -4.94 0.65
N VAL A 28 -0.48 -5.69 -0.13
CA VAL A 28 -0.56 -5.56 -1.58
C VAL A 28 -2.00 -5.45 -2.05
N LYS A 29 -2.24 -4.75 -3.16
CA LYS A 29 -3.53 -4.74 -3.85
C LYS A 29 -3.82 -6.15 -4.37
N TYR A 30 -4.96 -6.70 -3.99
CA TYR A 30 -5.39 -8.08 -4.27
C TYR A 30 -6.61 -8.14 -5.21
N GLY A 31 -6.87 -7.06 -5.94
CA GLY A 31 -8.03 -6.90 -6.83
C GLY A 31 -9.19 -6.16 -6.17
N PHE A 32 -10.37 -6.23 -6.77
CA PHE A 32 -11.55 -5.45 -6.35
C PHE A 32 -12.71 -6.36 -5.96
N GLN A 33 -13.58 -5.87 -5.08
CA GLN A 33 -14.92 -6.43 -4.86
C GLN A 33 -15.84 -6.11 -6.06
N ARG A 34 -17.00 -6.78 -6.15
CA ARG A 34 -17.98 -6.54 -7.24
C ARG A 34 -18.51 -5.11 -7.28
N ASN A 35 -18.51 -4.40 -6.16
CA ASN A 35 -18.90 -3.00 -6.02
C ASN A 35 -17.75 -2.01 -6.31
N GLY A 36 -16.57 -2.49 -6.75
CA GLY A 36 -15.42 -1.65 -7.07
C GLY A 36 -14.52 -1.31 -5.87
N VAL A 37 -14.80 -1.81 -4.66
CA VAL A 37 -13.93 -1.56 -3.49
C VAL A 37 -12.63 -2.33 -3.63
N GLN A 38 -11.50 -1.65 -3.45
CA GLN A 38 -10.17 -2.25 -3.45
C GLN A 38 -10.04 -3.29 -2.32
N ARG A 39 -9.54 -4.47 -2.64
CA ARG A 39 -9.13 -5.48 -1.66
C ARG A 39 -7.63 -5.41 -1.47
N TYR A 40 -7.20 -5.49 -0.24
CA TYR A 40 -5.80 -5.59 0.15
C TYR A 40 -5.53 -6.95 0.77
N ARG A 41 -4.31 -7.43 0.60
CA ARG A 41 -3.83 -8.66 1.21
C ARG A 41 -2.57 -8.37 2.00
N CYS A 42 -2.57 -8.73 3.27
CA CYS A 42 -1.39 -8.64 4.10
C CYS A 42 -0.43 -9.79 3.78
N ASN A 43 0.85 -9.49 3.56
CA ASN A 43 1.86 -10.51 3.35
C ASN A 43 2.31 -11.15 4.66
N THR A 44 2.26 -10.41 5.77
CA THR A 44 2.61 -10.90 7.12
C THR A 44 1.60 -11.91 7.66
N CYS A 45 0.33 -11.54 7.81
CA CYS A 45 -0.69 -12.43 8.40
C CYS A 45 -1.57 -13.15 7.36
N ARG A 46 -1.34 -12.91 6.06
CA ARG A 46 -2.02 -13.54 4.92
C ARG A 46 -3.53 -13.27 4.83
N LYS A 47 -4.10 -12.43 5.70
CA LYS A 47 -5.51 -12.01 5.68
C LYS A 47 -5.79 -11.00 4.58
N ILE A 48 -7.00 -11.05 4.05
CA ILE A 48 -7.53 -10.14 3.03
C ILE A 48 -8.51 -9.20 3.72
N PHE A 49 -8.40 -7.90 3.45
CA PHE A 49 -9.26 -6.84 3.96
C PHE A 49 -9.57 -5.83 2.84
N ASN A 50 -10.41 -4.86 3.12
CA ASN A 50 -10.75 -3.73 2.24
C ASN A 50 -10.57 -2.41 2.99
#